data_AF-A0A7J4LSW5-F1
#
_entry.id   AF-A0A7J4LSW5-F1
#
_cell.length_a   1.000
_cell.length_b   1.000
_cell.length_c   1.000
_cell.angle_alpha   90.00
_cell.angle_beta   90.00
_cell.angle_gamma   90.00
#
_symmetry.space_group_name_H-M   'P 1'
#
loop_
_entity.id
_entity.type
_entity.pdbx_description
1 polymer ?
#
loop_
_entity_poly.entity_id
_entity_poly.type
_entity_poly.pdbx_seq_one_letter_code
_entity_poly.pdbx_strand_id
1 'polypeptide(L)' 'MCSVGDSFNLDISELESDLYKCLDCSNEFKSMGKRVLCPTCHSKKVQKIEKEA' A
#
# COMPACT_ATOMS: atom_id res chain seq x y z
N MET A 1 -38.58 0.84 -9.41
CA MET A 1 -37.61 -0.23 -9.73
C MET A 1 -36.30 0.42 -10.10
N CYS A 2 -35.34 0.39 -9.18
CA CYS A 2 -33.90 0.35 -9.42
C CYS A 2 -33.34 -0.09 -8.07
N SER A 3 -33.55 -1.38 -7.76
CA SER A 3 -32.73 -2.03 -6.72
C SER A 3 -31.33 -2.05 -7.30
N VAL A 4 -30.51 -1.07 -6.95
CA VAL A 4 -29.06 -1.18 -7.07
C VAL A 4 -28.56 -2.10 -5.96
N GLY A 5 -29.08 -3.33 -5.99
CA GLY A 5 -28.39 -4.46 -5.42
C GLY A 5 -27.37 -4.86 -6.45
N ASP A 6 -26.14 -4.43 -6.24
CA ASP A 6 -25.08 -5.40 -6.18
C ASP A 6 -24.16 -4.89 -5.08
N SER A 7 -24.22 -5.62 -3.97
CA SER A 7 -23.18 -5.61 -2.97
C SER A 7 -21.89 -5.72 -3.75
N PHE A 8 -21.15 -4.61 -3.89
CA PHE A 8 -19.75 -4.68 -4.21
C PHE A 8 -19.13 -5.44 -3.04
N ASN A 9 -19.20 -6.77 -3.11
CA ASN A 9 -18.24 -7.66 -2.54
C ASN A 9 -16.97 -7.43 -3.36
N LEU A 10 -16.44 -6.21 -3.20
CA LEU A 10 -15.05 -5.92 -3.30
C LEU A 10 -14.45 -6.75 -2.18
N ASP A 11 -14.30 -8.05 -2.45
CA ASP A 11 -13.20 -8.86 -1.98
C ASP A 11 -11.92 -8.08 -2.36
N ILE A 12 -11.65 -6.97 -1.66
CA ILE A 12 -10.32 -6.35 -1.53
C ILE A 12 -9.50 -7.27 -0.61
N SER A 13 -9.77 -8.57 -0.64
CA SER A 13 -9.35 -9.51 0.38
C SER A 13 -7.84 -9.52 0.48
N GLU A 14 -7.08 -9.41 -0.62
CA GLU A 14 -5.63 -9.57 -0.54
C GLU A 14 -4.90 -8.74 -1.58
N LEU A 15 -5.24 -7.46 -1.67
CA LEU A 15 -4.30 -6.50 -2.22
C LEU A 15 -3.15 -6.39 -1.20
N GLU A 16 -2.21 -7.35 -1.22
CA GLU A 16 -1.02 -7.46 -0.37
C GLU A 16 -0.15 -6.21 -0.55
N SER A 17 -0.54 -5.14 0.14
CA SER A 17 0.19 -3.90 0.16
C SER A 17 1.29 -4.05 1.19
N ASP A 18 2.51 -4.16 0.71
CA ASP A 18 3.68 -4.12 1.57
C ASP A 18 3.80 -2.73 2.20
N LEU A 19 4.05 -2.70 3.50
CA LEU A 19 4.34 -1.46 4.21
C LEU A 19 5.81 -1.10 3.97
N TYR A 20 6.08 0.16 3.64
CA TYR A 20 7.43 0.67 3.44
C TYR A 20 7.68 1.90 4.30
N LYS A 21 8.93 2.10 4.70
CA LYS A 21 9.41 3.30 5.37
C LYS A 21 10.55 3.93 4.58
N CYS A 22 10.45 5.23 4.34
CA CYS A 22 11.53 5.99 3.73
C CYS A 22 12.64 6.28 4.75
N LEU A 23 13.89 6.05 4.36
CA LEU A 23 15.04 6.28 5.23
C LEU A 23 15.57 7.73 5.18
N ASP A 24 15.17 8.53 4.19
CA ASP A 24 15.59 9.95 4.12
C ASP A 24 14.62 10.88 4.85
N CYS A 25 13.30 10.66 4.72
CA CYS A 25 12.29 11.53 5.34
C CYS A 25 11.45 10.83 6.43
N SER A 26 11.76 9.57 6.77
CA SER A 26 11.04 8.77 7.77
C SER A 26 9.55 8.53 7.51
N ASN A 27 9.05 8.83 6.31
CA ASN A 27 7.63 8.64 5.97
C ASN A 27 7.29 7.16 5.79
N GLU A 28 6.17 6.72 6.38
CA GLU A 28 5.64 5.36 6.26
C GLU A 28 4.45 5.33 5.30
N PHE A 29 4.46 4.39 4.36
CA PHE A 29 3.44 4.32 3.32
C PHE A 29 3.29 2.88 2.81
N LYS A 30 2.10 2.55 2.30
CA LYS A 30 1.82 1.25 1.69
C LYS A 30 2.02 1.33 0.19
N SER A 31 2.69 0.35 -0.39
CA SER A 31 2.92 0.30 -1.83
C SER A 31 2.91 -1.14 -2.33
N MET A 32 2.56 -1.33 -3.59
CA MET A 32 2.60 -2.63 -4.26
C MET A 32 3.64 -2.60 -5.37
N GLY A 33 4.52 -3.59 -5.41
CA GLY A 33 5.43 -3.83 -6.54
C GLY A 33 6.92 -3.73 -6.21
N LYS A 34 7.75 -3.94 -7.24
CA LYS A 34 9.22 -4.11 -7.12
C LYS A 34 10.02 -2.80 -7.13
N ARG A 35 9.42 -1.67 -7.50
CA ARG A 35 10.09 -0.37 -7.64
C ARG A 35 9.35 0.70 -6.82
N VAL A 36 9.50 0.60 -5.51
CA VAL A 36 8.86 1.51 -4.57
C VAL A 36 9.71 2.76 -4.38
N LEU A 37 9.08 3.93 -4.46
CA LEU A 37 9.66 5.24 -4.20
C LEU A 37 8.87 5.91 -3.09
N CYS A 38 9.54 6.72 -2.27
CA CYS A 38 8.85 7.50 -1.26
C CYS A 38 7.90 8.52 -1.95
N PRO A 39 6.59 8.53 -1.63
CA PRO A 39 5.65 9.49 -2.23
C PRO A 39 5.88 10.93 -1.76
N THR A 40 6.59 11.12 -0.65
CA THR A 40 6.82 12.45 -0.05
C THR A 40 8.06 13.14 -0.63
N CYS A 41 9.18 12.41 -0.73
CA CYS A 41 10.47 12.99 -1.12
C CYS A 41 11.05 12.37 -2.41
N HIS A 42 10.33 11.42 -3.03
CA HIS A 42 10.76 10.66 -4.21
C HIS A 42 12.09 9.91 -4.05
N SER A 43 12.54 9.70 -2.81
CA SER A 43 13.74 8.92 -2.55
C SER A 43 13.53 7.43 -2.88
N LYS A 44 14.59 6.83 -3.40
CA LYS A 44 14.73 5.38 -3.63
C LYS A 44 15.10 4.61 -2.35
N LYS A 45 15.52 5.31 -1.29
CA LYS A 45 15.88 4.68 -0.02
C LYS A 45 14.62 4.41 0.80
N VAL A 46 13.98 3.28 0.50
CA VAL A 46 12.80 2.79 1.19
C VAL A 46 13.05 1.36 1.66
N GLN A 47 12.56 1.02 2.85
CA GLN A 47 12.70 -0.29 3.47
C GLN A 47 11.34 -0.90 3.71
N LYS A 48 11.14 -2.17 3.32
CA LYS A 48 9.92 -2.92 3.60
C LYS A 48 9.85 -3.22 5.09
N ILE A 49 8.70 -2.95 5.70
CA ILE A 49 8.35 -3.31 7.06
C ILE A 49 7.43 -4.52 6.95
N GLU A 50 7.96 -5.70 7.22
CA GLU A 50 7.15 -6.91 7.35
C GLU A 50 6.47 -6.84 8.71
N LYS A 51 5.13 -6.88 8.73
CA LYS A 51 4.42 -7.11 9.99
C LYS A 51 4.47 -8.61 10.24
N GLU A 52 5.32 -9.04 11.18
CA GLU A 52 5.14 -10.34 11.81
C GLU A 52 3.74 -10.37 12.42
N ALA A 53 2.94 -11.38 12.03
CA ALA A 53 1.55 -11.57 12.41
C ALA A 53 1.41 -12.13 13.82
#